data_AF-A0A7X6SJ55-F1
#
_entry.id   AF-A0A7X6SJ55-F1
#
_cell.length_a   1.000
_cell.length_b   1.000
_cell.length_c   1.000
_cell.angle_alpha   90.00
_cell.angle_beta   90.00
_cell.angle_gamma   90.00
#
_symmetry.space_group_name_H-M   'P 1'
#
loop_
_entity.id
_entity.type
_entity.pdbx_description
1 polymer ?
#
loop_
_entity_poly.entity_id
_entity_poly.type
_entity_poly.pdbx_seq_one_letter_code
_entity_poly.pdbx_strand_id
1 'polypeptide(L)'
;MSEAARRGRVNAAGCRWDTSLVQRDLDDLRVADRGAWAKLIALIEDSEQYGLPFDAHGHDYRAPVGERVKATEFRGRPLPWLGELRVDERTPKRASPLGDAVQYRLYFGEPDDPPDLVLGLSLGHKRGRDRNAGRKQTRQMIDAMWKLIRWCESRTPKTRWREWTLAG
;
A
#
# COMPACT_ATOMS: atom_id res chain seq x y z
N MET A 1 -19.50 1.43 6.37
CA MET A 1 -18.15 1.36 6.96
C MET A 1 -17.87 2.70 7.62
N SER A 2 -17.50 2.73 8.90
CA SER A 2 -17.25 3.99 9.63
C SER A 2 -16.01 4.70 9.10
N GLU A 3 -15.90 6.01 9.36
CA GLU A 3 -14.72 6.80 9.00
C GLU A 3 -13.44 6.27 9.67
N ALA A 4 -13.56 5.79 10.92
CA ALA A 4 -12.48 5.13 11.64
C ALA A 4 -11.96 3.87 10.93
N ALA A 5 -12.84 3.11 10.27
CA ALA A 5 -12.44 1.94 9.49
C ALA A 5 -11.71 2.30 8.17
N ARG A 6 -11.80 3.56 7.73
CA ARG A 6 -11.06 4.11 6.57
C ARG A 6 -9.71 4.72 6.93
N ARG A 7 -9.48 5.10 8.19
CA ARG A 7 -8.20 5.65 8.63
C ARG A 7 -7.18 4.55 8.86
N GLY A 8 -6.01 4.69 8.25
CA GLY A 8 -4.83 3.89 8.53
C GLY A 8 -3.99 4.52 9.63
N ARG A 9 -3.07 3.74 10.21
CA ARG A 9 -2.06 4.20 11.18
C ARG A 9 -1.20 5.31 10.61
N VAL A 10 -0.95 5.30 9.31
CA VAL A 10 -0.21 6.34 8.59
C VAL A 10 -0.86 7.72 8.71
N ASN A 11 -2.15 7.83 9.07
CA ASN A 11 -2.81 9.11 9.31
C ASN A 11 -2.54 9.68 10.72
N ALA A 12 -1.99 8.87 11.62
CA ALA A 12 -1.63 9.29 12.98
C ALA A 12 -0.11 9.39 13.08
N ALA A 13 0.38 10.45 13.72
CA ALA A 13 1.80 10.56 14.03
C ALA A 13 2.26 9.39 14.92
N GLY A 14 3.51 8.98 14.74
CA GLY A 14 4.15 7.94 15.56
C GLY A 14 3.91 6.51 15.10
N CYS A 15 3.41 6.29 13.87
CA CYS A 15 3.49 4.95 13.28
C CYS A 15 4.95 4.60 12.97
N ARG A 16 5.26 3.30 12.90
CA ARG A 16 6.58 2.80 12.52
C ARG A 16 6.48 1.94 11.27
N TRP A 17 7.28 2.22 10.25
CA TRP A 17 7.34 1.39 9.06
C TRP A 17 8.35 0.25 9.21
N ASP A 18 7.95 -0.94 8.75
CA ASP A 18 8.87 -2.02 8.39
C ASP A 18 8.72 -2.29 6.89
N THR A 19 9.79 -1.98 6.15
CA THR A 19 9.89 -2.12 4.70
C THR A 19 10.61 -3.39 4.26
N SER A 20 10.98 -4.28 5.18
CA SER A 20 11.82 -5.46 4.89
C SER A 20 11.26 -6.34 3.76
N LEU A 21 9.93 -6.52 3.71
CA LEU A 21 9.25 -7.33 2.68
C LEU A 21 9.26 -6.67 1.28
N VAL A 22 9.38 -5.34 1.22
CA VAL A 22 9.32 -4.56 -0.03
C VAL A 22 10.66 -3.90 -0.37
N GLN A 23 11.70 -4.11 0.45
CA GLN A 23 12.97 -3.41 0.33
C GLN A 23 13.60 -3.57 -1.04
N ARG A 24 13.57 -4.79 -1.59
CA ARG A 24 14.07 -5.06 -2.95
C ARG A 24 13.32 -4.24 -4.01
N ASP A 25 12.00 -4.16 -3.92
CA ASP A 25 11.20 -3.39 -4.87
C ASP A 25 11.47 -1.88 -4.75
N LEU A 26 11.72 -1.38 -3.52
CA LEU A 26 12.11 0.00 -3.28
C LEU A 26 13.50 0.31 -3.85
N ASP A 27 14.46 -0.63 -3.74
CA ASP A 27 15.76 -0.50 -4.37
C ASP A 27 15.66 -0.47 -5.90
N ASP A 28 14.85 -1.35 -6.48
CA ASP A 28 14.56 -1.35 -7.92
C ASP A 28 13.91 -0.03 -8.36
N LEU A 29 12.98 0.52 -7.57
CA LEU A 29 12.39 1.84 -7.82
C LEU A 29 13.44 2.96 -7.73
N ARG A 30 14.33 2.92 -6.74
CA ARG A 30 15.40 3.91 -6.59
C ARG A 30 16.32 3.95 -7.81
N VAL A 31 16.59 2.79 -8.41
CA VAL A 31 17.38 2.71 -9.64
C VAL A 31 16.58 3.22 -10.85
N ALA A 32 15.31 2.86 -10.96
CA ALA A 32 14.48 3.16 -12.12
C ALA A 32 13.96 4.61 -12.17
N ASP A 33 13.51 5.15 -11.03
CA ASP A 33 12.99 6.51 -10.87
C ASP A 33 13.29 7.04 -9.45
N ARG A 34 14.46 7.68 -9.31
CA ARG A 34 14.89 8.32 -8.05
C ARG A 34 13.90 9.36 -7.52
N GLY A 35 13.16 10.02 -8.40
CA GLY A 35 12.22 11.06 -8.01
C GLY A 35 10.96 10.48 -7.40
N ALA A 36 10.39 9.44 -8.01
CA ALA A 36 9.28 8.70 -7.43
C ALA A 36 9.70 8.01 -6.13
N TRP A 37 10.89 7.40 -6.09
CA TRP A 37 11.45 6.83 -4.87
C TRP A 37 11.53 7.87 -3.75
N ALA A 38 12.16 9.03 -3.99
CA ALA A 38 12.34 10.07 -2.97
C ALA A 38 10.99 10.58 -2.44
N LYS A 39 9.98 10.75 -3.31
CA LYS A 39 8.63 11.11 -2.88
C LYS A 39 7.99 10.04 -2.01
N LEU A 40 8.15 8.76 -2.37
CA LEU A 40 7.57 7.66 -1.60
C LEU A 40 8.21 7.55 -0.22
N ILE A 41 9.53 7.71 -0.13
CA ILE A 41 10.25 7.75 1.15
C ILE A 41 9.80 8.95 1.98
N ALA A 42 9.66 10.13 1.38
CA ALA A 42 9.14 11.31 2.09
C ALA A 42 7.73 11.07 2.65
N LEU A 43 6.83 10.40 1.92
CA LEU A 43 5.50 10.04 2.44
C LEU A 43 5.58 9.07 3.62
N ILE A 44 6.52 8.13 3.60
CA ILE A 44 6.77 7.22 4.74
C ILE A 44 7.24 8.05 5.94
N GLU A 45 8.28 8.87 5.78
CA GLU A 45 8.85 9.71 6.84
C GLU A 45 7.81 10.69 7.40
N ASP A 46 7.03 11.36 6.55
CA ASP A 46 5.96 12.26 6.97
C ASP A 46 4.88 11.51 7.76
N SER A 47 4.54 10.28 7.37
CA SER A 47 3.57 9.46 8.10
C SER A 47 4.08 9.07 9.50
N GLU A 48 5.37 8.78 9.63
CA GLU A 48 5.98 8.46 10.93
C GLU A 48 6.04 9.69 11.82
N GLN A 49 6.43 10.85 11.27
CA GLN A 49 6.69 12.04 12.06
C GLN A 49 5.43 12.86 12.37
N TYR A 50 4.54 13.02 11.41
CA TYR A 50 3.41 13.95 11.50
C TYR A 50 2.06 13.28 11.28
N GLY A 51 2.04 12.08 10.68
CA GLY A 51 0.85 11.48 10.12
C GLY A 51 0.44 12.16 8.81
N LEU A 52 -0.22 11.41 7.94
CA LEU A 52 -0.71 11.88 6.66
C LEU A 52 -2.14 12.46 6.80
N PRO A 53 -2.42 13.63 6.20
CA PRO A 53 -3.75 14.21 6.21
C PRO A 53 -4.76 13.28 5.50
N PHE A 54 -5.96 13.17 6.08
CA PHE A 54 -7.04 12.31 5.57
C PHE A 54 -7.73 12.89 4.32
N ASP A 55 -7.70 14.22 4.18
CA ASP A 55 -8.49 15.02 3.23
C ASP A 55 -7.67 16.01 2.40
N ALA A 56 -6.35 16.07 2.58
CA ALA A 56 -5.53 16.84 1.65
C ALA A 56 -5.76 16.24 0.26
N HIS A 57 -6.13 17.09 -0.70
CA HIS A 57 -6.47 16.75 -2.08
C HIS A 57 -5.38 15.98 -2.87
N GLY A 58 -4.37 15.39 -2.21
CA GLY A 58 -3.31 14.57 -2.74
C GLY A 58 -3.77 13.15 -3.01
N HIS A 59 -3.60 12.72 -4.25
CA HIS A 59 -3.83 11.37 -4.75
C HIS A 59 -2.91 10.28 -4.14
N ASP A 60 -2.22 10.60 -3.04
CA ASP A 60 -1.01 9.92 -2.58
C ASP A 60 -1.27 8.89 -1.48
N TYR A 61 -2.47 8.90 -0.87
CA TYR A 61 -2.92 7.90 0.09
C TYR A 61 -4.35 7.44 -0.24
N ARG A 62 -4.60 6.14 -0.13
CA ARG A 62 -5.95 5.57 -0.18
C ARG A 62 -6.07 4.38 0.75
N ALA A 63 -7.11 4.36 1.57
CA ALA A 63 -7.49 3.17 2.32
C ALA A 63 -8.98 3.14 2.74
N PRO A 64 -9.54 1.93 2.94
CA PRO A 64 -8.99 0.67 2.46
C PRO A 64 -9.01 0.61 0.92
N VAL A 65 -8.11 -0.17 0.34
CA VAL A 65 -8.09 -0.52 -1.09
C VAL A 65 -8.32 -2.02 -1.26
N GLY A 66 -8.94 -2.39 -2.39
CA GLY A 66 -9.25 -3.79 -2.70
C GLY A 66 -10.74 -4.13 -2.69
N GLU A 67 -11.61 -3.17 -2.95
CA GLU A 67 -13.08 -3.37 -3.05
C GLU A 67 -13.45 -4.46 -4.08
N ARG A 68 -12.54 -4.73 -5.02
CA ARG A 68 -12.67 -5.76 -6.07
C ARG A 68 -12.09 -7.13 -5.68
N VAL A 69 -11.40 -7.22 -4.54
CA VAL A 69 -10.81 -8.45 -4.03
C VAL A 69 -11.90 -9.26 -3.32
N LYS A 70 -12.04 -10.53 -3.66
CA LYS A 70 -13.05 -11.42 -3.08
C LYS A 70 -12.48 -12.17 -1.89
N ALA A 71 -13.27 -12.35 -0.84
CA ALA A 71 -12.88 -13.15 0.33
C ALA A 71 -12.51 -14.61 -0.01
N THR A 72 -13.07 -15.15 -1.09
CA THR A 72 -12.75 -16.50 -1.61
C THR A 72 -11.27 -16.68 -1.97
N GLU A 73 -10.55 -15.59 -2.25
CA GLU A 73 -9.11 -15.61 -2.57
C GLU A 73 -8.23 -16.02 -1.36
N PHE A 74 -8.80 -15.99 -0.13
CA PHE A 74 -8.05 -16.18 1.12
C PHE A 74 -8.35 -17.48 1.86
N ARG A 75 -9.00 -18.45 1.21
CA ARG A 75 -9.18 -19.82 1.72
C ARG A 75 -9.75 -19.88 3.14
N GLY A 76 -10.81 -19.10 3.41
CA GLY A 76 -11.49 -19.04 4.71
C GLY A 76 -10.83 -18.12 5.75
N ARG A 77 -9.71 -17.47 5.43
CA ARG A 77 -9.13 -16.43 6.29
C ARG A 77 -9.91 -15.12 6.17
N PRO A 78 -9.98 -14.32 7.25
CA PRO A 78 -10.51 -12.97 7.18
C PRO A 78 -9.78 -12.12 6.14
N LEU A 79 -10.53 -11.28 5.42
CA LEU A 79 -9.98 -10.38 4.40
C LEU A 79 -9.09 -9.33 5.10
N PRO A 80 -7.80 -9.23 4.76
CA PRO A 80 -6.95 -8.23 5.39
C PRO A 80 -7.29 -6.81 4.95
N TRP A 81 -7.20 -5.85 5.88
CA TRP A 81 -7.22 -4.43 5.57
C TRP A 81 -5.94 -4.06 4.81
N LEU A 82 -6.09 -3.27 3.76
CA LEU A 82 -4.98 -2.86 2.89
C LEU A 82 -5.08 -1.38 2.59
N GLY A 83 -3.97 -0.67 2.73
CA GLY A 83 -3.81 0.70 2.27
C GLY A 83 -2.84 0.80 1.08
N GLU A 84 -2.86 1.94 0.40
CA GLU A 84 -1.99 2.27 -0.74
C GLU A 84 -1.41 3.66 -0.54
N LEU A 85 -0.07 3.78 -0.59
CA LEU A 85 0.59 5.04 -0.92
C LEU A 85 0.85 5.07 -2.42
N ARG A 86 0.54 6.19 -3.08
CA ARG A 86 0.72 6.36 -4.52
C ARG A 86 1.66 7.52 -4.78
N VAL A 87 2.56 7.33 -5.75
CA VAL A 87 3.37 8.40 -6.32
C VAL A 87 3.39 8.25 -7.84
N ASP A 88 3.30 9.37 -8.54
CA ASP A 88 3.42 9.40 -10.00
C ASP A 88 4.89 9.64 -10.40
N GLU A 89 5.31 9.04 -11.53
CA GLU A 89 6.66 9.21 -12.08
C GLU A 89 6.96 10.70 -12.25
N ARG A 90 8.15 11.11 -11.80
CA ARG A 90 8.48 12.55 -11.80
C ARG A 90 8.79 13.06 -13.19
N THR A 91 9.44 12.23 -14.00
CA THR A 91 9.87 12.60 -15.35
C THR A 91 9.18 11.66 -16.32
N PRO A 92 8.09 12.10 -16.98
CA PRO A 92 7.61 11.43 -18.16
C PRO A 92 8.78 11.22 -19.10
N LYS A 93 9.05 9.98 -19.51
CA LYS A 93 10.09 9.74 -20.53
C LYS A 93 9.78 10.68 -21.70
N ARG A 94 10.78 11.36 -22.25
CA ARG A 94 10.63 12.44 -23.27
C ARG A 94 9.74 12.08 -24.47
N ALA A 95 9.48 10.79 -24.71
CA ALA A 95 8.64 10.26 -25.78
C ALA A 95 7.27 9.70 -25.31
N SER A 96 6.93 9.78 -24.01
CA SER A 96 5.66 9.33 -23.46
C SER A 96 4.59 10.40 -23.69
N PRO A 97 3.48 10.08 -24.38
CA PRO A 97 2.32 10.94 -24.46
C PRO A 97 1.81 11.39 -23.08
N LEU A 98 1.21 12.58 -23.01
CA LEU A 98 0.45 13.04 -21.85
C LEU A 98 -0.55 11.94 -21.43
N GLY A 99 -0.44 11.46 -20.18
CA GLY A 99 -1.26 10.37 -19.63
C GLY A 99 -0.57 8.99 -19.53
N ASP A 100 0.67 8.85 -20.00
CA ASP A 100 1.45 7.59 -19.88
C ASP A 100 2.35 7.49 -18.64
N ALA A 101 2.24 8.46 -17.73
CA ALA A 101 2.98 8.47 -16.48
C ALA A 101 2.79 7.14 -15.71
N VAL A 102 3.90 6.51 -15.32
CA VAL A 102 3.87 5.37 -14.40
C VAL A 102 3.39 5.86 -13.04
N GLN A 103 2.37 5.19 -12.52
CA GLN A 103 1.90 5.36 -11.14
C GLN A 103 2.46 4.22 -10.32
N TYR A 104 3.34 4.52 -9.37
CA TYR A 104 3.85 3.58 -8.39
C TYR A 104 2.93 3.54 -7.17
N ARG A 105 2.76 2.34 -6.61
CA ARG A 105 1.82 2.06 -5.51
C ARG A 105 2.50 1.17 -4.48
N LEU A 106 2.79 1.71 -3.32
CA LEU A 106 3.21 0.93 -2.18
C LEU A 106 1.96 0.46 -1.44
N TYR A 107 1.71 -0.84 -1.50
CA TYR A 107 0.67 -1.45 -0.67
C TYR A 107 1.22 -1.71 0.72
N PHE A 108 0.43 -1.38 1.73
CA PHE A 108 0.79 -1.59 3.12
C PHE A 108 -0.37 -2.16 3.92
N GLY A 109 -0.04 -2.78 5.05
CA GLY A 109 -1.00 -3.37 5.97
C GLY A 109 -0.63 -3.15 7.42
N GLU A 110 -1.55 -3.50 8.31
CA GLU A 110 -1.47 -3.18 9.73
C GLU A 110 -1.65 -4.46 10.57
N PRO A 111 -0.58 -5.00 11.17
CA PRO A 111 -0.68 -6.06 12.17
C PRO A 111 -1.33 -5.53 13.45
N ASP A 112 -2.12 -6.32 14.16
CA ASP A 112 -2.72 -5.89 15.43
C ASP A 112 -1.66 -5.60 16.51
N ASP A 113 -0.55 -6.36 16.48
CA ASP A 113 0.57 -6.24 17.41
C ASP A 113 1.92 -6.30 16.66
N PRO A 114 2.82 -5.30 16.84
CA PRO A 114 2.64 -4.11 17.67
C PRO A 114 1.68 -3.06 17.05
N PRO A 115 0.97 -2.27 17.88
CA PRO A 115 -0.16 -1.43 17.45
C PRO A 115 0.24 -0.18 16.65
N ASP A 116 1.51 0.16 16.60
CA ASP A 116 2.08 1.29 15.86
C ASP A 116 2.66 0.87 14.49
N LEU A 117 2.78 -0.43 14.22
CA LEU A 117 3.48 -0.94 13.05
C LEU A 117 2.66 -0.80 11.76
N VAL A 118 3.31 -0.33 10.71
CA VAL A 118 2.85 -0.38 9.32
C VAL A 118 3.84 -1.22 8.52
N LEU A 119 3.34 -2.22 7.80
CA LEU A 119 4.18 -3.08 6.97
C LEU A 119 4.07 -2.66 5.51
N GLY A 120 5.20 -2.34 4.88
CA GLY A 120 5.29 -2.27 3.41
C GLY A 120 5.27 -3.68 2.82
N LEU A 121 4.26 -4.01 2.01
CA LEU A 121 3.99 -5.38 1.56
C LEU A 121 4.44 -5.63 0.12
N SER A 122 4.19 -4.68 -0.77
CA SER A 122 4.60 -4.80 -2.17
C SER A 122 4.55 -3.45 -2.88
N LEU A 123 5.35 -3.32 -3.93
CA LEU A 123 5.31 -2.16 -4.81
C LEU A 123 4.71 -2.56 -6.17
N GLY A 124 3.53 -2.06 -6.47
CA GLY A 124 2.90 -2.15 -7.78
C GLY A 124 3.21 -0.94 -8.65
N HIS A 125 3.05 -1.12 -9.96
CA HIS A 125 3.03 0.02 -10.87
C HIS A 125 1.96 -0.16 -11.95
N LYS A 126 1.46 0.96 -12.49
CA LYS A 126 0.48 1.02 -13.58
C LYS A 126 0.87 2.09 -14.57
N ARG A 127 0.64 1.84 -15.85
CA ARG A 127 0.65 2.86 -16.91
C ARG A 127 -0.75 3.13 -17.40
N GLY A 128 -1.03 4.38 -17.78
CA GLY A 128 -2.38 4.85 -18.16
C GLY A 128 -3.05 4.02 -19.27
N ARG A 129 -2.27 3.53 -20.25
CA ARG A 129 -2.78 2.75 -21.40
C ARG A 129 -2.89 1.25 -21.20
N ASP A 130 -2.62 0.72 -20.01
CA ASP A 130 -2.71 -0.72 -19.76
C ASP A 130 -4.18 -1.18 -19.68
N ARG A 131 -4.66 -1.81 -20.75
CA ARG A 131 -6.03 -2.37 -20.84
C ARG A 131 -6.35 -3.38 -19.73
N ASN A 132 -5.32 -4.01 -19.15
CA ASN A 132 -5.45 -4.99 -18.07
C ASN A 132 -5.10 -4.41 -16.69
N ALA A 133 -4.94 -3.08 -16.57
CA ALA A 133 -4.52 -2.42 -15.35
C ALA A 133 -5.35 -2.81 -14.13
N GLY A 134 -6.69 -2.86 -14.27
CA GLY A 134 -7.58 -3.22 -13.16
C GLY A 134 -7.31 -4.64 -12.64
N ARG A 135 -7.18 -5.62 -13.54
CA ARG A 135 -6.92 -7.02 -13.18
C ARG A 135 -5.53 -7.20 -12.57
N LYS A 136 -4.52 -6.52 -13.11
CA LYS A 136 -3.15 -6.53 -12.56
C LYS A 136 -3.09 -5.91 -11.17
N GLN A 137 -3.77 -4.78 -10.98
CA GLN A 137 -3.84 -4.11 -9.69
C GLN A 137 -4.54 -5.01 -8.65
N THR A 138 -5.66 -5.64 -8.99
CA THR A 138 -6.32 -6.61 -8.10
C THR A 138 -5.40 -7.77 -7.71
N ARG A 139 -4.61 -8.31 -8.65
CA ARG A 139 -3.61 -9.35 -8.32
C ARG A 139 -2.51 -8.85 -7.40
N GLN A 140 -2.02 -7.63 -7.60
CA GLN A 140 -1.02 -7.02 -6.71
C GLN A 140 -1.57 -6.81 -5.29
N MET A 141 -2.83 -6.39 -5.17
CA MET A 141 -3.50 -6.29 -3.87
C MET A 141 -3.65 -7.66 -3.19
N ILE A 142 -4.05 -8.70 -3.94
CA ILE A 142 -4.14 -10.08 -3.42
C ILE A 142 -2.77 -10.57 -2.93
N ASP A 143 -1.70 -10.32 -3.69
CA ASP A 143 -0.33 -10.68 -3.28
C ASP A 143 0.08 -9.94 -1.99
N ALA A 144 -0.17 -8.63 -1.91
CA ALA A 144 0.10 -7.83 -0.71
C ALA A 144 -0.64 -8.38 0.52
N MET A 145 -1.95 -8.62 0.39
CA MET A 145 -2.78 -9.18 1.46
C MET A 145 -2.27 -10.56 1.91
N TRP A 146 -1.85 -11.44 0.98
CA TRP A 146 -1.23 -12.72 1.34
C TRP A 146 0.11 -12.57 2.06
N LYS A 147 0.92 -11.58 1.69
CA LYS A 147 2.17 -11.28 2.40
C LYS A 147 1.92 -10.84 3.84
N LEU A 148 0.90 -10.01 4.09
CA LEU A 148 0.51 -9.62 5.44
C LEU A 148 0.09 -10.84 6.27
N ILE A 149 -0.81 -11.67 5.73
CA ILE A 149 -1.25 -12.91 6.38
C ILE A 149 -0.05 -13.77 6.77
N ARG A 150 0.85 -14.05 5.82
CA ARG A 150 2.02 -14.90 6.04
C ARG A 150 2.97 -14.30 7.06
N TRP A 151 3.20 -12.98 7.00
CA TRP A 151 4.03 -12.28 7.97
C TRP A 151 3.46 -12.48 9.37
N CYS A 152 2.17 -12.18 9.58
CA CYS A 152 1.50 -12.33 10.87
C CYS A 152 1.52 -13.79 11.39
N GLU A 153 1.27 -14.77 10.52
CA GLU A 153 1.28 -16.20 10.84
C GLU A 153 2.69 -16.74 11.16
N SER A 154 3.75 -16.11 10.65
CA SER A 154 5.14 -16.50 10.87
C SER A 154 5.73 -16.01 12.21
N ARG A 155 5.07 -15.06 12.87
CA ARG A 155 5.51 -14.48 14.15
C ARG A 155 5.32 -15.48 15.29
N THR A 156 6.17 -15.36 16.32
CA THR A 156 6.05 -16.08 17.59
C THR A 156 6.06 -15.08 18.75
N PRO A 157 4.96 -14.92 19.52
CA PRO A 157 3.64 -15.51 19.25
C PRO A 157 3.05 -15.01 17.93
N LYS A 158 2.10 -15.76 17.37
CA LYS A 158 1.38 -15.33 16.17
C LYS A 158 0.63 -14.04 16.47
N THR A 159 0.66 -13.10 15.53
CA THR A 159 -0.11 -11.87 15.61
C THR A 159 -1.26 -11.91 14.61
N ARG A 160 -2.27 -11.05 14.81
CA ARG A 160 -3.39 -10.89 13.87
C ARG A 160 -3.10 -9.73 12.92
N TRP A 161 -3.91 -9.60 11.89
CA TRP A 161 -3.93 -8.41 11.03
C TRP A 161 -5.25 -7.70 11.20
N ARG A 162 -5.23 -6.38 10.97
CA ARG A 162 -6.44 -5.60 10.86
C ARG A 162 -7.29 -6.14 9.71
N GLU A 163 -8.54 -6.47 10.00
CA GLU A 163 -9.45 -7.02 9.01
C GLU A 163 -10.21 -5.93 8.27
N TRP A 164 -10.55 -6.19 7.00
CA TRP A 164 -11.50 -5.39 6.27
C TRP A 164 -12.91 -5.91 6.50
N THR A 165 -13.68 -5.18 7.29
CA THR A 165 -15.14 -5.38 7.38
C THR A 165 -15.81 -4.73 6.17
N LEU A 166 -16.20 -5.54 5.17
CA LEU A 166 -17.14 -5.07 4.15
C LEU A 166 -18.43 -4.69 4.88
N ALA A 167 -18.91 -3.46 4.67
CA ALA A 167 -20.23 -3.10 5.17
C ALA A 167 -21.24 -4.02 4.47
N GLY A 168 -21.97 -4.80 5.26
CA GLY A 168 -23.13 -5.55 4.79
C GLY A 168 -24.22 -4.63 4.24
#